data_AF-A0A182TDA3-F1
#
_entry.id   AF-A0A182TDA3-F1
#
_cell.length_a   1.000
_cell.length_b   1.000
_cell.length_c   1.000
_cell.angle_alpha   90.00
_cell.angle_beta   90.00
_cell.angle_gamma   90.00
#
_symmetry.space_group_name_H-M   'P 1'
#
loop_
_entity.id
_entity.type
_entity.pdbx_description
1 polymer ?
#
loop_
_entity_poly.entity_id
_entity_poly.type
_entity_poly.pdbx_seq_one_letter_code
_entity_poly.pdbx_strand_id
1 'polypeptide(L)'
;MIPTSVDSSCINTEGHLPEGRKVTSDREDQAETGQDADVSNSALFVTNGERRGRKRSSIKKPNPCEVLNLGNWSAPGASRPSSCILIDFQIARYAPPAYDIFSFLTSTTTREFRKQYLEELLDIYYEALQCELDWFHRDVREVFLDGFQSYRHSCDQYQLAGLIDSILYRHVTMLPMELVARCREEHRLPGTVGSQSENVKRDICLEAWSQLWGEDHDFAMEEVLNEIGYFRGESYHTVNECAGEDMAENCFFDNFTAYAELVRSTCMETLEDCYWNDKPFDCCRYFQPMETELGLCYAVNSLQTSAKVPIKLNMISNKHTGPGKLTITVLTEAYVYTIGEEEVPNLITPKSDVLLVDHYIAYKRHISIKDIENDPEAKQVSVSQRKCRFPDENNLNVHRFYSYRCNSKSSLFRMRSL
;
A
#
# COMPACT_ATOMS: atom_id res chain seq x y z
N MET A 1 33.05 1.64 8.64
CA MET A 1 34.16 0.81 9.14
C MET A 1 33.88 -0.63 8.72
N ILE A 2 34.78 -1.21 7.93
CA ILE A 2 34.89 -2.67 7.66
C ILE A 2 36.20 -3.11 8.36
N PRO A 3 36.28 -4.30 8.98
CA PRO A 3 36.88 -5.50 8.36
C PRO A 3 35.99 -6.77 8.53
N THR A 4 35.70 -7.57 7.48
CA THR A 4 36.43 -8.76 6.93
C THR A 4 36.66 -9.87 7.97
N SER A 5 36.24 -11.13 7.75
CA SER A 5 36.78 -12.10 6.76
C SER A 5 35.78 -13.25 6.44
N VAL A 6 35.41 -13.53 5.17
CA VAL A 6 35.94 -14.58 4.21
C VAL A 6 36.10 -15.99 4.81
N ASP A 7 35.62 -17.10 4.22
CA ASP A 7 35.77 -17.49 2.81
C ASP A 7 34.69 -18.42 2.22
N SER A 8 34.55 -18.29 0.90
CA SER A 8 33.87 -19.20 -0.02
C SER A 8 34.92 -19.95 -0.86
N SER A 9 34.72 -21.25 -1.12
CA SER A 9 35.16 -21.95 -2.34
C SER A 9 34.55 -23.37 -2.33
N CYS A 10 33.63 -23.68 -3.25
CA CYS A 10 33.85 -24.17 -4.62
C CYS A 10 34.32 -25.64 -4.70
N ILE A 11 33.36 -26.52 -4.99
CA ILE A 11 33.31 -27.39 -6.18
C ILE A 11 34.59 -28.17 -6.55
N ASN A 12 34.46 -29.50 -6.48
CA ASN A 12 34.82 -30.57 -7.45
C ASN A 12 35.69 -31.74 -6.96
N THR A 13 35.17 -32.92 -7.36
CA THR A 13 35.85 -34.14 -7.84
C THR A 13 36.51 -35.12 -6.86
N GLU A 14 36.02 -36.37 -6.98
CA GLU A 14 36.73 -37.67 -6.89
C GLU A 14 37.39 -37.97 -5.52
N GLY A 15 36.93 -38.94 -4.73
CA GLY A 15 36.79 -40.35 -5.10
C GLY A 15 38.02 -41.11 -4.58
N HIS A 16 37.92 -41.75 -3.41
CA HIS A 16 38.58 -43.02 -3.04
C HIS A 16 38.30 -43.39 -1.56
N LEU A 17 37.63 -44.53 -1.37
CA LEU A 17 37.64 -45.37 -0.17
C LEU A 17 39.03 -46.03 -0.02
N PRO A 18 39.43 -46.54 1.16
CA PRO A 18 39.07 -47.94 1.48
C PRO A 18 38.83 -48.26 2.98
N GLU A 19 37.93 -49.25 3.17
CA GLU A 19 38.04 -50.49 3.97
C GLU A 19 38.73 -50.46 5.36
N GLY A 20 38.28 -51.13 6.42
CA GLY A 20 37.31 -52.19 6.68
C GLY A 20 37.34 -52.45 8.21
N ARG A 21 36.42 -53.14 8.88
CA ARG A 21 36.06 -54.55 8.73
C ARG A 21 34.90 -54.90 9.67
N LYS A 22 33.88 -55.56 9.08
CA LYS A 22 33.22 -56.85 9.45
C LYS A 22 32.53 -56.96 10.85
N VAL A 23 31.34 -57.55 10.99
CA VAL A 23 31.02 -58.99 10.75
C VAL A 23 29.48 -59.22 10.80
N THR A 24 28.90 -59.81 9.72
CA THR A 24 27.83 -60.85 9.56
C THR A 24 26.42 -60.67 10.18
N SER A 25 25.29 -61.14 9.62
CA SER A 25 24.94 -62.04 8.49
C SER A 25 23.43 -61.95 8.16
N ASP A 26 23.10 -61.78 6.86
CA ASP A 26 22.29 -62.63 5.95
C ASP A 26 21.05 -63.40 6.51
N ARG A 27 19.88 -63.46 5.84
CA ARG A 27 19.56 -63.94 4.47
C ARG A 27 18.11 -63.55 4.09
N GLU A 28 17.85 -62.96 2.90
CA GLU A 28 17.36 -63.57 1.62
C GLU A 28 15.83 -63.81 1.60
N ASP A 29 15.01 -63.58 0.55
CA ASP A 29 15.24 -63.44 -0.89
C ASP A 29 14.00 -62.83 -1.63
N GLN A 30 14.26 -62.08 -2.71
CA GLN A 30 13.70 -62.11 -4.11
C GLN A 30 12.25 -62.58 -4.40
N ALA A 31 11.54 -62.22 -5.47
CA ALA A 31 11.63 -61.27 -6.60
C ALA A 31 10.28 -61.33 -7.37
N GLU A 32 10.10 -60.40 -8.32
CA GLU A 32 8.92 -60.05 -9.12
C GLU A 32 8.27 -61.14 -10.00
N THR A 33 6.96 -60.98 -10.30
CA THR A 33 6.34 -61.23 -11.63
C THR A 33 5.10 -60.34 -11.79
N GLY A 34 4.81 -59.89 -13.01
CA GLY A 34 3.77 -58.90 -13.33
C GLY A 34 2.57 -59.40 -14.14
N GLN A 35 1.72 -58.41 -14.45
CA GLN A 35 0.70 -58.25 -15.51
C GLN A 35 -0.75 -58.80 -15.34
N ASP A 36 -1.66 -57.81 -15.46
CA ASP A 36 -2.92 -57.73 -16.22
C ASP A 36 -4.32 -57.92 -15.58
N ALA A 37 -5.19 -56.99 -16.01
CA ALA A 37 -6.66 -57.00 -16.10
C ALA A 37 -7.52 -56.26 -15.03
N ASP A 38 -7.67 -54.95 -15.28
CA ASP A 38 -8.87 -54.11 -15.45
C ASP A 38 -10.26 -54.44 -14.79
N VAL A 39 -10.97 -53.32 -14.49
CA VAL A 39 -12.42 -53.10 -14.35
C VAL A 39 -13.08 -52.95 -12.95
N SER A 40 -13.48 -51.69 -12.68
CA SER A 40 -14.75 -51.17 -12.09
C SER A 40 -14.84 -50.66 -10.64
N ASN A 41 -15.16 -49.35 -10.57
CA ASN A 41 -15.96 -48.57 -9.62
C ASN A 41 -16.55 -49.28 -8.38
N SER A 42 -16.23 -48.74 -7.19
CA SER A 42 -17.25 -48.49 -6.16
C SER A 42 -16.82 -47.37 -5.20
N ALA A 43 -17.72 -46.41 -5.00
CA ALA A 43 -17.63 -45.31 -4.07
C ALA A 43 -17.26 -45.74 -2.64
N LEU A 44 -16.39 -44.98 -1.98
CA LEU A 44 -16.13 -45.09 -0.54
C LEU A 44 -16.65 -43.82 0.15
N PHE A 45 -17.84 -43.97 0.74
CA PHE A 45 -18.33 -43.17 1.85
C PHE A 45 -17.29 -43.19 2.98
N VAL A 46 -16.88 -42.00 3.47
CA VAL A 46 -16.15 -41.87 4.72
C VAL A 46 -17.13 -41.43 5.80
N THR A 47 -17.32 -42.30 6.78
CA THR A 47 -18.14 -42.10 7.98
C THR A 47 -17.43 -41.20 9.00
N ASN A 48 -18.20 -40.31 9.63
CA ASN A 48 -17.82 -39.39 10.71
C ASN A 48 -16.93 -40.03 11.79
N GLY A 49 -15.75 -39.45 12.01
CA GLY A 49 -14.81 -39.81 13.07
C GLY A 49 -14.85 -38.85 14.27
N GLU A 50 -15.51 -39.30 15.33
CA GLU A 50 -15.24 -39.09 16.77
C GLU A 50 -14.64 -37.75 17.27
N ARG A 51 -15.48 -36.98 17.98
CA ARG A 51 -15.07 -35.87 18.86
C ARG A 51 -14.18 -36.39 20.00
N ARG A 52 -12.85 -36.29 19.84
CA ARG A 52 -11.89 -36.53 20.93
C ARG A 52 -11.94 -35.39 21.94
N GLY A 53 -12.63 -35.59 23.05
CA GLY A 53 -12.52 -34.74 24.24
C GLY A 53 -11.07 -34.68 24.73
N ARG A 54 -10.44 -33.49 24.64
CA ARG A 54 -9.06 -33.25 25.09
C ARG A 54 -9.03 -33.36 26.62
N LYS A 55 -8.36 -34.38 27.18
CA LYS A 55 -8.11 -34.45 28.64
C LYS A 55 -7.31 -33.20 29.05
N ARG A 56 -7.80 -32.46 30.05
CA ARG A 56 -7.11 -31.28 30.63
C ARG A 56 -5.70 -31.70 31.06
N SER A 57 -4.69 -31.13 30.40
CA SER A 57 -3.29 -31.18 30.83
C SER A 57 -3.17 -30.47 32.19
N SER A 58 -2.51 -31.11 33.16
CA SER A 58 -2.19 -30.53 34.47
C SER A 58 -1.03 -29.51 34.43
N ILE A 59 -0.44 -29.28 33.26
CA ILE A 59 0.65 -28.31 33.08
C ILE A 59 0.04 -26.92 32.97
N LYS A 60 0.14 -26.09 34.03
CA LYS A 60 -0.06 -24.64 33.91
C LYS A 60 0.92 -24.09 32.89
N LYS A 61 0.49 -23.85 31.65
CA LYS A 61 1.20 -22.95 30.73
C LYS A 61 1.42 -21.62 31.47
N PRO A 62 2.65 -21.11 31.54
CA PRO A 62 2.91 -19.81 32.15
C PRO A 62 2.07 -18.76 31.42
N ASN A 63 1.36 -17.90 32.15
CA ASN A 63 0.63 -16.80 31.55
C ASN A 63 1.66 -15.77 31.04
N PRO A 64 1.84 -15.63 29.73
CA PRO A 64 2.85 -14.71 29.19
C PRO A 64 2.50 -13.24 29.45
N CYS A 65 1.25 -12.95 29.86
CA CYS A 65 0.76 -11.62 30.20
C CYS A 65 0.70 -11.35 31.70
N GLU A 66 1.22 -12.26 32.55
CA GLU A 66 1.38 -11.99 33.97
C GLU A 66 2.52 -10.97 34.15
N VAL A 67 2.17 -9.69 34.03
CA VAL A 67 3.09 -8.58 34.25
C VAL A 67 3.40 -8.55 35.74
N LEU A 68 4.49 -9.20 36.13
CA LEU A 68 5.07 -9.00 37.44
C LEU A 68 5.30 -7.49 37.62
N ASN A 69 5.00 -6.93 38.79
CA ASN A 69 5.32 -5.54 39.10
C ASN A 69 6.82 -5.45 39.36
N LEU A 70 7.49 -5.39 38.22
CA LEU A 70 8.89 -5.28 37.97
C LEU A 70 9.28 -3.85 38.38
N GLY A 71 9.50 -3.61 39.69
CA GLY A 71 9.72 -2.29 40.31
C GLY A 71 10.93 -1.51 39.75
N ASN A 72 11.55 -0.61 40.54
CA ASN A 72 12.67 0.18 40.02
C ASN A 72 13.95 -0.67 39.79
N TRP A 73 14.06 -1.25 38.60
CA TRP A 73 15.16 -2.10 38.13
C TRP A 73 16.53 -1.44 38.09
N SER A 74 16.54 -0.11 38.14
CA SER A 74 17.75 0.71 38.13
C SER A 74 18.51 0.65 39.46
N ALA A 75 17.88 0.15 40.53
CA ALA A 75 18.48 0.12 41.86
C ALA A 75 19.59 -0.95 41.97
N PRO A 76 20.72 -0.66 42.65
CA PRO A 76 21.77 -1.66 42.90
C PRO A 76 21.21 -2.84 43.71
N GLY A 77 21.27 -4.05 43.14
CA GLY A 77 20.77 -5.28 43.77
C GLY A 77 19.35 -5.72 43.36
N ALA A 78 18.66 -4.96 42.51
CA ALA A 78 17.40 -5.39 41.93
C ALA A 78 17.59 -6.53 40.92
N SER A 79 16.65 -7.47 40.89
CA SER A 79 16.57 -8.50 39.85
C SER A 79 16.47 -7.81 38.48
N ARG A 80 17.29 -8.23 37.51
CA ARG A 80 17.18 -7.69 36.14
C ARG A 80 16.22 -8.56 35.33
N PRO A 81 15.39 -7.99 34.44
CA PRO A 81 14.54 -8.79 33.56
C PRO A 81 15.41 -9.73 32.72
N SER A 82 15.09 -11.03 32.77
CA SER A 82 15.82 -12.09 32.06
C SER A 82 15.35 -12.30 30.62
N SER A 83 14.15 -11.79 30.29
CA SER A 83 13.56 -11.84 28.97
C SER A 83 12.64 -10.64 28.74
N CYS A 84 12.48 -10.26 27.47
CA CYS A 84 11.51 -9.27 27.04
C CYS A 84 10.71 -9.84 25.87
N ILE A 85 9.44 -9.46 25.80
CA ILE A 85 8.57 -9.72 24.65
C ILE A 85 8.14 -8.37 24.13
N LEU A 86 8.45 -8.08 22.87
CA LEU A 86 7.90 -6.92 22.19
C LEU A 86 6.46 -7.26 21.81
N ILE A 87 5.53 -6.48 22.33
CA ILE A 87 4.12 -6.56 21.97
C ILE A 87 3.85 -5.43 20.98
N ASP A 88 3.47 -5.80 19.77
CA ASP A 88 3.09 -4.86 18.73
C ASP A 88 1.59 -4.55 18.85
N PHE A 89 1.27 -3.32 19.23
CA PHE A 89 -0.11 -2.84 19.36
C PHE A 89 -0.61 -2.11 18.11
N GLN A 90 0.14 -2.10 16.99
CA GLN A 90 -0.21 -1.31 15.81
C GLN A 90 -1.60 -1.63 15.21
N ILE A 91 -2.15 -2.82 15.47
CA ILE A 91 -3.49 -3.24 15.01
C ILE A 91 -4.38 -3.64 16.20
N ALA A 92 -3.95 -3.37 17.44
CA ALA A 92 -4.75 -3.64 18.61
C ALA A 92 -5.92 -2.67 18.65
N ARG A 93 -7.13 -3.23 18.64
CA ARG A 93 -8.38 -2.45 18.66
C ARG A 93 -9.35 -3.08 19.65
N TYR A 94 -10.18 -2.25 20.25
CA TYR A 94 -11.27 -2.73 21.09
C TYR A 94 -12.41 -3.20 20.18
N ALA A 95 -12.41 -4.48 19.82
CA ALA A 95 -13.38 -5.10 18.93
C ALA A 95 -13.83 -6.46 19.48
N PRO A 96 -15.05 -6.93 19.11
CA PRO A 96 -15.49 -8.24 19.53
C PRO A 96 -14.69 -9.35 18.83
N PRO A 97 -14.52 -10.53 19.44
CA PRO A 97 -13.82 -11.67 18.83
C PRO A 97 -14.33 -12.08 17.43
N ALA A 98 -15.60 -11.78 17.13
CA ALA A 98 -16.20 -11.97 15.80
C ALA A 98 -15.41 -11.21 14.70
N TYR A 99 -14.90 -10.02 15.02
CA TYR A 99 -14.08 -9.23 14.12
C TYR A 99 -12.80 -9.96 13.71
N ASP A 100 -12.11 -10.53 14.70
CA ASP A 100 -10.83 -11.18 14.52
C ASP A 100 -10.96 -12.44 13.68
N ILE A 101 -11.98 -13.26 13.95
CA ILE A 101 -12.21 -14.49 13.19
C ILE A 101 -12.59 -14.19 11.74
N PHE A 102 -13.39 -13.16 11.46
CA PHE A 102 -13.69 -12.79 10.08
C PHE A 102 -12.49 -12.22 9.36
N SER A 103 -11.70 -11.37 10.01
CA SER A 103 -10.44 -10.84 9.44
C SER A 103 -9.45 -11.97 9.13
N PHE A 104 -9.34 -12.95 10.02
CA PHE A 104 -8.52 -14.14 9.83
C PHE A 104 -9.02 -15.01 8.67
N LEU A 105 -10.29 -15.43 8.70
CA LEU A 105 -10.84 -16.33 7.69
C LEU A 105 -10.83 -15.69 6.30
N THR A 106 -11.20 -14.43 6.17
CA THR A 106 -11.22 -13.73 4.89
C THR A 106 -9.83 -13.60 4.27
N SER A 107 -8.80 -13.38 5.10
CA SER A 107 -7.42 -13.19 4.67
C SER A 107 -6.66 -14.50 4.40
N THR A 108 -7.05 -15.60 5.04
CA THR A 108 -6.29 -16.86 4.98
C THR A 108 -6.95 -17.96 4.15
N THR A 109 -8.20 -17.78 3.72
CA THR A 109 -8.94 -18.80 2.95
C THR A 109 -9.47 -18.25 1.63
N THR A 110 -9.92 -19.15 0.73
CA THR A 110 -10.58 -18.77 -0.52
C THR A 110 -12.08 -18.57 -0.34
N ARG A 111 -12.71 -17.90 -1.31
CA ARG A 111 -14.17 -17.72 -1.33
C ARG A 111 -14.89 -19.07 -1.40
N GLU A 112 -14.38 -19.98 -2.21
CA GLU A 112 -14.94 -21.32 -2.43
C GLU A 112 -14.91 -22.12 -1.13
N PHE A 113 -13.80 -22.06 -0.40
CA PHE A 113 -13.65 -22.71 0.90
C PHE A 113 -14.62 -22.14 1.94
N ARG A 114 -14.71 -20.81 2.06
CA ARG A 114 -15.68 -20.18 3.00
C ARG A 114 -17.12 -20.50 2.64
N LYS A 115 -17.47 -20.55 1.37
CA LYS A 115 -18.83 -20.92 0.94
C LYS A 115 -19.23 -22.31 1.45
N GLN A 116 -18.27 -23.22 1.61
CA GLN A 116 -18.52 -24.59 2.04
C GLN A 116 -18.42 -24.78 3.57
N TYR A 117 -17.50 -24.09 4.24
CA TYR A 117 -17.13 -24.41 5.63
C TYR A 117 -17.30 -23.27 6.64
N LEU A 118 -17.78 -22.08 6.23
CA LEU A 118 -17.83 -20.90 7.12
C LEU A 118 -18.57 -21.17 8.43
N GLU A 119 -19.76 -21.75 8.37
CA GLU A 119 -20.58 -22.02 9.55
C GLU A 119 -19.88 -22.94 10.55
N GLU A 120 -19.26 -24.01 10.06
CA GLU A 120 -18.51 -24.97 10.87
C GLU A 120 -17.27 -24.32 11.51
N LEU A 121 -16.56 -23.47 10.76
CA LEU A 121 -15.39 -22.75 11.26
C LEU A 121 -15.76 -21.77 12.37
N LEU A 122 -16.90 -21.09 12.25
CA LEU A 122 -17.40 -20.19 13.29
C LEU A 122 -17.80 -20.94 14.57
N ASP A 123 -18.35 -22.15 14.45
CA ASP A 123 -18.66 -23.01 15.61
C ASP A 123 -17.38 -23.49 16.31
N ILE A 124 -16.42 -24.00 15.53
CA ILE A 124 -15.12 -24.45 16.05
C ILE A 124 -14.40 -23.31 16.76
N TYR A 125 -14.45 -22.09 16.20
CA TYR A 125 -13.85 -20.92 16.83
C TYR A 125 -14.49 -20.61 18.19
N TYR A 126 -15.82 -20.64 18.28
CA TYR A 126 -16.51 -20.39 19.55
C TYR A 126 -16.17 -21.44 20.61
N GLU A 127 -16.15 -22.73 20.25
CA GLU A 127 -15.73 -23.82 21.14
C GLU A 127 -14.28 -23.63 21.60
N ALA A 128 -13.38 -23.24 20.69
CA ALA A 128 -11.98 -22.98 21.02
C ALA A 128 -11.82 -21.77 21.94
N LEU A 129 -12.52 -20.67 21.65
CA LEU A 129 -12.51 -19.46 22.48
C LEU A 129 -13.00 -19.77 23.91
N GLN A 130 -14.07 -20.55 24.03
CA GLN A 130 -14.56 -20.98 25.34
C GLN A 130 -13.51 -21.80 26.09
N CYS A 131 -12.83 -22.75 25.42
CA CYS A 131 -11.76 -23.53 26.04
C CYS A 131 -10.58 -22.67 26.53
N GLU A 132 -10.20 -21.65 25.75
CA GLU A 132 -9.10 -20.74 26.11
C GLU A 132 -9.53 -19.79 27.25
N LEU A 133 -10.75 -19.26 27.26
CA LEU A 133 -11.23 -18.44 28.37
C LEU A 133 -11.37 -19.24 29.67
N ASP A 134 -11.89 -20.47 29.60
CA ASP A 134 -11.97 -21.39 30.73
C ASP A 134 -10.59 -21.68 31.33
N TRP A 135 -9.55 -21.74 30.49
CA TRP A 135 -8.16 -21.90 30.92
C TRP A 135 -7.69 -20.73 31.79
N PHE A 136 -8.10 -19.51 31.46
CA PHE A 136 -7.84 -18.30 32.24
C PHE A 136 -8.87 -18.04 33.34
N HIS A 137 -9.76 -19.00 33.63
CA HIS A 137 -10.83 -18.87 34.62
C HIS A 137 -11.75 -17.65 34.33
N ARG A 138 -12.10 -17.46 33.07
CA ARG A 138 -13.06 -16.45 32.58
C ARG A 138 -14.23 -17.15 31.92
N ASP A 139 -15.45 -16.70 32.21
CA ASP A 139 -16.64 -17.22 31.53
C ASP A 139 -16.81 -16.51 30.19
N VAL A 140 -17.05 -17.26 29.11
CA VAL A 140 -17.35 -16.69 27.78
C VAL A 140 -18.55 -15.75 27.80
N ARG A 141 -19.45 -15.91 28.78
CA ARG A 141 -20.61 -15.03 29.00
C ARG A 141 -20.24 -13.63 29.49
N GLU A 142 -19.02 -13.43 29.97
CA GLU A 142 -18.48 -12.10 30.26
C GLU A 142 -18.19 -11.32 28.96
N VAL A 143 -17.98 -12.03 27.85
CA VAL A 143 -17.72 -11.45 26.52
C VAL A 143 -18.99 -11.43 25.67
N PHE A 144 -19.77 -12.51 25.70
CA PHE A 144 -21.02 -12.66 24.97
C PHE A 144 -22.16 -12.97 25.93
N LEU A 145 -22.95 -11.97 26.32
CA LEU A 145 -23.99 -12.05 27.37
C LEU A 145 -24.94 -13.26 27.20
N ASP A 146 -25.40 -13.52 25.97
CA ASP A 146 -26.28 -14.66 25.62
C ASP A 146 -25.50 -15.87 25.06
N GLY A 147 -24.21 -15.96 25.37
CA GLY A 147 -23.29 -16.99 24.89
C GLY A 147 -23.30 -17.11 23.37
N PHE A 148 -23.59 -18.30 22.88
CA PHE A 148 -23.48 -18.65 21.47
C PHE A 148 -24.38 -17.80 20.56
N GLN A 149 -25.58 -17.43 21.01
CA GLN A 149 -26.49 -16.61 20.21
C GLN A 149 -25.96 -15.19 20.02
N SER A 150 -25.47 -14.57 21.09
CA SER A 150 -24.84 -13.25 21.04
C SER A 150 -23.57 -13.26 20.18
N TYR A 151 -22.77 -14.33 20.26
CA TYR A 151 -21.63 -14.54 19.36
C TYR A 151 -22.05 -14.60 17.88
N ARG A 152 -23.07 -15.39 17.54
CA ARG A 152 -23.55 -15.49 16.16
C ARG A 152 -24.10 -14.17 15.63
N HIS A 153 -24.83 -13.42 16.45
CA HIS A 153 -25.27 -12.08 16.07
C HIS A 153 -24.10 -11.13 15.81
N SER A 154 -23.05 -11.20 16.64
CA SER A 154 -21.82 -10.44 16.43
C SER A 154 -21.13 -10.85 15.13
N CYS A 155 -21.11 -12.15 14.80
CA CYS A 155 -20.59 -12.64 13.52
C CYS A 155 -21.32 -12.04 12.30
N ASP A 156 -22.66 -12.01 12.33
CA ASP A 156 -23.46 -11.43 11.25
C ASP A 156 -23.16 -9.93 11.05
N GLN A 157 -22.96 -9.19 12.14
CA GLN A 157 -22.63 -7.76 12.09
C GLN A 157 -21.23 -7.49 11.51
N TYR A 158 -20.24 -8.29 11.90
CA TYR A 158 -18.82 -8.02 11.59
C TYR A 158 -18.28 -8.74 10.36
N GLN A 159 -19.09 -9.54 9.68
CA GLN A 159 -18.70 -10.22 8.43
C GLN A 159 -18.17 -9.24 7.37
N LEU A 160 -18.86 -8.12 7.17
CA LEU A 160 -18.44 -7.11 6.19
C LEU A 160 -17.15 -6.41 6.61
N ALA A 161 -16.99 -6.12 7.90
CA ALA A 161 -15.81 -5.47 8.43
C ALA A 161 -14.55 -6.31 8.24
N GLY A 162 -14.62 -7.62 8.49
CA GLY A 162 -13.50 -8.52 8.22
C GLY A 162 -13.15 -8.62 6.73
N LEU A 163 -14.14 -8.52 5.83
CA LEU A 163 -13.88 -8.46 4.39
C LEU A 163 -13.14 -7.18 4.00
N ILE A 164 -13.56 -6.03 4.53
CA ILE A 164 -12.91 -4.73 4.32
C ILE A 164 -11.47 -4.79 4.81
N ASP A 165 -11.24 -5.29 6.02
CA ASP A 165 -9.89 -5.45 6.58
C ASP A 165 -9.01 -6.36 5.72
N SER A 166 -9.56 -7.45 5.20
CA SER A 166 -8.81 -8.32 4.30
C SER A 166 -8.33 -7.56 3.05
N ILE A 167 -9.16 -6.69 2.47
CA ILE A 167 -8.77 -5.87 1.33
C ILE A 167 -7.69 -4.85 1.73
N LEU A 168 -7.85 -4.22 2.90
CA LEU A 168 -6.90 -3.24 3.45
C LEU A 168 -5.55 -3.85 3.84
N TYR A 169 -5.46 -5.13 4.21
CA TYR A 169 -4.18 -5.72 4.62
C TYR A 169 -3.56 -6.65 3.59
N ARG A 170 -4.33 -7.18 2.63
CA ARG A 170 -3.82 -8.12 1.62
C ARG A 170 -2.77 -7.50 0.71
N HIS A 171 -2.86 -6.20 0.45
CA HIS A 171 -1.85 -5.47 -0.32
C HIS A 171 -0.54 -5.24 0.48
N VAL A 172 -0.53 -5.46 1.79
CA VAL A 172 0.66 -5.40 2.65
C VAL A 172 1.25 -6.79 2.88
N THR A 173 0.39 -7.80 3.11
CA THR A 173 0.81 -9.17 3.44
C THR A 173 1.20 -10.03 2.24
N MET A 174 0.74 -9.70 1.04
CA MET A 174 1.09 -10.42 -0.21
C MET A 174 2.14 -9.69 -1.07
N LEU A 175 2.82 -8.69 -0.53
CA LEU A 175 3.92 -8.04 -1.26
C LEU A 175 5.08 -9.03 -1.44
N PRO A 176 5.61 -9.19 -2.67
CA PRO A 176 6.85 -9.91 -2.91
C PRO A 176 7.95 -9.43 -1.96
N MET A 177 8.65 -10.37 -1.31
CA MET A 177 9.71 -10.03 -0.35
C MET A 177 10.80 -9.14 -0.94
N GLU A 178 11.03 -9.20 -2.25
CA GLU A 178 11.92 -8.31 -3.00
C GLU A 178 11.43 -6.86 -3.01
N LEU A 179 10.12 -6.64 -3.11
CA LEU A 179 9.50 -5.31 -3.01
C LEU A 179 9.46 -4.83 -1.55
N VAL A 180 9.22 -5.71 -0.57
CA VAL A 180 9.29 -5.37 0.86
C VAL A 180 10.72 -5.00 1.27
N ALA A 181 11.74 -5.71 0.77
CA ALA A 181 13.14 -5.40 1.01
C ALA A 181 13.53 -4.05 0.40
N ARG A 182 13.09 -3.75 -0.83
CA ARG A 182 13.23 -2.43 -1.45
C ARG A 182 12.51 -1.35 -0.64
N CYS A 183 11.29 -1.61 -0.17
CA CYS A 183 10.59 -0.69 0.73
C CYS A 183 11.34 -0.49 2.05
N ARG A 184 11.96 -1.51 2.66
CA ARG A 184 12.75 -1.35 3.90
C ARG A 184 14.06 -0.58 3.69
N GLU A 185 14.71 -0.75 2.55
CA GLU A 185 15.90 0.05 2.18
C GLU A 185 15.53 1.49 1.77
N GLU A 186 14.38 1.68 1.12
CA GLU A 186 13.81 3.00 0.77
C GLU A 186 13.16 3.70 1.99
N HIS A 187 12.72 2.94 3.00
CA HIS A 187 12.20 3.43 4.29
C HIS A 187 13.29 3.41 5.39
N ARG A 188 14.39 4.12 5.17
CA ARG A 188 14.87 5.01 6.26
C ARG A 188 13.78 6.06 6.41
N LEU A 189 12.83 5.88 7.32
CA LEU A 189 11.74 6.82 7.58
C LEU A 189 12.26 8.28 7.57
N PRO A 190 11.94 9.10 6.55
CA PRO A 190 11.98 10.54 6.64
C PRO A 190 10.54 10.96 6.92
N GLY A 191 10.16 11.03 8.19
CA GLY A 191 8.74 11.12 8.52
C GLY A 191 8.42 11.21 10.01
N THR A 192 9.18 11.99 10.76
CA THR A 192 8.67 12.71 11.94
C THR A 192 8.93 14.20 11.72
N VAL A 193 8.41 14.73 10.61
CA VAL A 193 8.23 16.17 10.36
C VAL A 193 6.82 16.38 9.78
N GLY A 194 5.82 15.64 10.28
CA GLY A 194 4.42 15.80 9.84
C GLY A 194 3.70 16.97 10.52
N SER A 195 4.26 17.55 11.59
CA SER A 195 3.51 18.52 12.41
C SER A 195 3.61 19.97 11.94
N GLN A 196 4.40 20.30 10.92
CA GLN A 196 4.51 21.69 10.44
C GLN A 196 3.78 21.90 9.10
N SER A 197 3.83 20.92 8.20
CA SER A 197 3.15 20.99 6.89
C SER A 197 1.62 20.96 7.00
N GLU A 198 1.06 20.13 7.89
CA GLU A 198 -0.39 20.11 8.12
C GLU A 198 -0.89 21.46 8.64
N ASN A 199 -0.08 22.15 9.47
CA ASN A 199 -0.46 23.46 9.99
C ASN A 199 -0.51 24.52 8.88
N VAL A 200 0.43 24.54 7.92
CA VAL A 200 0.43 25.55 6.85
C VAL A 200 -0.75 25.36 5.89
N LYS A 201 -1.06 24.12 5.50
CA LYS A 201 -2.23 23.84 4.65
C LYS A 201 -3.54 24.21 5.35
N ARG A 202 -3.61 23.94 6.64
CA ARG A 202 -4.72 24.33 7.50
C ARG A 202 -4.84 25.85 7.61
N ASP A 203 -3.74 26.57 7.80
CA ASP A 203 -3.72 28.04 7.85
C ASP A 203 -4.23 28.66 6.54
N ILE A 204 -3.84 28.10 5.39
CA ILE A 204 -4.34 28.53 4.08
C ILE A 204 -5.85 28.25 3.95
N CYS A 205 -6.32 27.10 4.40
CA CYS A 205 -7.76 26.77 4.39
C CYS A 205 -8.54 27.69 5.33
N LEU A 206 -7.98 28.04 6.49
CA LEU A 206 -8.55 29.00 7.45
C LEU A 206 -8.68 30.40 6.85
N GLU A 207 -7.66 30.86 6.14
CA GLU A 207 -7.69 32.16 5.45
C GLU A 207 -8.73 32.16 4.33
N ALA A 208 -8.78 31.09 3.52
CA ALA A 208 -9.78 30.93 2.47
C ALA A 208 -11.22 30.85 3.03
N TRP A 209 -11.42 30.15 4.16
CA TRP A 209 -12.69 30.09 4.87
C TRP A 209 -13.16 31.49 5.30
N SER A 210 -12.25 32.25 5.92
CA SER A 210 -12.52 33.60 6.41
C SER A 210 -12.97 34.54 5.29
N GLN A 211 -12.43 34.37 4.08
CA GLN A 211 -12.83 35.15 2.90
C GLN A 211 -14.22 34.77 2.37
N LEU A 212 -14.61 33.50 2.50
CA LEU A 212 -15.87 32.98 1.97
C LEU A 212 -17.05 33.19 2.94
N TRP A 213 -16.85 32.93 4.23
CA TRP A 213 -17.95 32.86 5.23
C TRP A 213 -17.72 33.69 6.50
N GLY A 214 -16.60 34.40 6.61
CA GLY A 214 -16.27 35.23 7.77
C GLY A 214 -15.55 34.48 8.89
N GLU A 215 -15.44 35.11 10.07
CA GLU A 215 -14.61 34.62 11.20
C GLU A 215 -15.27 33.50 12.03
N ASP A 216 -16.50 33.07 11.69
CA ASP A 216 -17.12 31.91 12.34
C ASP A 216 -16.57 30.62 11.72
N HIS A 217 -15.58 30.06 12.41
CA HIS A 217 -14.83 28.88 12.01
C HIS A 217 -15.60 27.59 12.32
N ASP A 218 -15.86 26.79 11.28
CA ASP A 218 -16.36 25.42 11.41
C ASP A 218 -15.26 24.44 10.98
N PHE A 219 -14.69 23.77 11.98
CA PHE A 219 -13.59 22.83 11.77
C PHE A 219 -13.94 21.69 10.80
N ALA A 220 -15.19 21.22 10.79
CA ALA A 220 -15.60 20.13 9.93
C ALA A 220 -15.57 20.58 8.46
N MET A 221 -16.08 21.79 8.20
CA MET A 221 -16.12 22.38 6.87
C MET A 221 -14.76 22.86 6.36
N GLU A 222 -13.85 23.27 7.26
CA GLU A 222 -12.44 23.53 6.93
C GLU A 222 -11.74 22.26 6.41
N GLU A 223 -11.99 21.10 7.03
CA GLU A 223 -11.45 19.83 6.54
C GLU A 223 -12.11 19.39 5.22
N VAL A 224 -13.39 19.69 4.99
CA VAL A 224 -14.02 19.52 3.67
C VAL A 224 -13.27 20.34 2.60
N LEU A 225 -12.94 21.60 2.89
CA LEU A 225 -12.18 22.46 1.97
C LEU A 225 -10.77 21.90 1.70
N ASN A 226 -10.10 21.39 2.74
CA ASN A 226 -8.80 20.73 2.63
C ASN A 226 -8.87 19.47 1.74
N GLU A 227 -9.85 18.58 1.96
CA GLU A 227 -10.04 17.36 1.18
C GLU A 227 -10.32 17.66 -0.31
N ILE A 228 -11.14 18.68 -0.60
CA ILE A 228 -11.43 19.11 -1.98
C ILE A 228 -10.21 19.78 -2.62
N GLY A 229 -9.54 20.67 -1.89
CA GLY A 229 -8.38 21.43 -2.38
C GLY A 229 -7.13 20.57 -2.58
N TYR A 230 -6.89 19.60 -1.72
CA TYR A 230 -5.68 18.78 -1.69
C TYR A 230 -5.98 17.28 -1.74
N PHE A 231 -6.94 16.88 -2.58
CA PHE A 231 -7.40 15.50 -2.68
C PHE A 231 -6.25 14.48 -2.76
N ARG A 232 -6.19 13.61 -1.74
CA ARG A 232 -5.17 12.56 -1.56
C ARG A 232 -5.74 11.14 -1.71
N GLY A 233 -6.99 11.00 -2.12
CA GLY A 233 -7.71 9.73 -2.15
C GLY A 233 -8.63 9.48 -0.95
N GLU A 234 -8.73 10.45 -0.03
CA GLU A 234 -9.57 10.42 1.16
C GLU A 234 -10.61 11.55 1.08
N SER A 235 -11.84 11.30 1.55
CA SER A 235 -12.98 12.24 1.47
C SER A 235 -13.96 12.03 2.64
N TYR A 236 -13.41 11.77 3.83
CA TYR A 236 -14.21 11.39 5.00
C TYR A 236 -15.11 12.55 5.46
N HIS A 237 -14.53 13.75 5.61
CA HIS A 237 -15.28 14.93 6.04
C HIS A 237 -16.29 15.36 4.97
N THR A 238 -15.88 15.32 3.70
CA THR A 238 -16.77 15.64 2.57
C THR A 238 -17.99 14.73 2.54
N VAL A 239 -17.83 13.43 2.78
CA VAL A 239 -18.96 12.50 2.82
C VAL A 239 -19.80 12.69 4.08
N ASN A 240 -19.20 12.89 5.25
CA ASN A 240 -19.96 13.03 6.48
C ASN A 240 -20.77 14.33 6.58
N GLU A 241 -20.18 15.45 6.17
CA GLU A 241 -20.79 16.78 6.35
C GLU A 241 -21.66 17.17 5.15
N CYS A 242 -21.30 16.70 3.95
CA CYS A 242 -21.92 17.12 2.69
C CYS A 242 -22.62 16.00 1.93
N ALA A 243 -22.79 14.81 2.51
CA ALA A 243 -23.64 13.76 1.95
C ALA A 243 -24.66 13.23 2.97
N GLY A 244 -25.95 13.29 2.63
CA GLY A 244 -27.03 12.78 3.49
C GLY A 244 -28.27 13.66 3.49
N GLU A 245 -29.20 13.38 4.42
CA GLU A 245 -30.41 14.20 4.63
C GLU A 245 -30.11 15.44 5.50
N ASP A 246 -29.13 15.35 6.41
CA ASP A 246 -28.70 16.42 7.33
C ASP A 246 -27.38 17.07 6.85
N MET A 247 -27.39 17.70 5.67
CA MET A 247 -26.19 18.36 5.12
C MET A 247 -25.91 19.70 5.82
N ALA A 248 -24.62 20.04 6.00
CA ALA A 248 -24.21 21.36 6.46
C ALA A 248 -24.57 22.46 5.42
N GLU A 249 -24.90 23.66 5.91
CA GLU A 249 -25.36 24.77 5.03
C GLU A 249 -24.28 25.24 4.04
N ASN A 250 -23.00 25.13 4.39
CA ASN A 250 -21.88 25.67 3.63
C ASN A 250 -21.22 24.65 2.67
N CYS A 251 -21.91 23.56 2.36
CA CYS A 251 -21.38 22.52 1.48
C CYS A 251 -21.22 22.95 0.02
N PHE A 252 -20.15 22.45 -0.60
CA PHE A 252 -19.78 22.75 -1.98
C PHE A 252 -20.40 21.71 -2.94
N PHE A 253 -21.27 22.16 -3.85
CA PHE A 253 -21.93 21.25 -4.81
C PHE A 253 -21.51 21.50 -6.26
N ASP A 254 -20.93 22.66 -6.54
CA ASP A 254 -20.49 23.06 -7.86
C ASP A 254 -19.19 23.87 -7.82
N ASN A 255 -18.58 24.06 -8.99
CA ASN A 255 -17.41 24.91 -9.17
C ASN A 255 -16.20 24.62 -8.24
N PHE A 256 -15.89 23.35 -8.03
CA PHE A 256 -14.72 22.90 -7.25
C PHE A 256 -13.39 23.54 -7.68
N THR A 257 -13.28 23.96 -8.95
CA THR A 257 -12.11 24.68 -9.46
C THR A 257 -11.89 26.00 -8.71
N ALA A 258 -12.94 26.79 -8.48
CA ALA A 258 -12.81 28.06 -7.77
C ALA A 258 -12.31 27.87 -6.33
N TYR A 259 -12.81 26.86 -5.62
CA TYR A 259 -12.37 26.56 -4.26
C TYR A 259 -10.94 26.03 -4.22
N ALA A 260 -10.56 25.18 -5.18
CA ALA A 260 -9.19 24.71 -5.31
C ALA A 260 -8.20 25.85 -5.62
N GLU A 261 -8.60 26.84 -6.41
CA GLU A 261 -7.78 28.02 -6.74
C GLU A 261 -7.55 28.95 -5.53
N LEU A 262 -8.45 28.96 -4.54
CA LEU A 262 -8.27 29.74 -3.32
C LEU A 262 -7.16 29.21 -2.43
N VAL A 263 -7.02 27.89 -2.36
CA VAL A 263 -6.08 27.24 -1.43
C VAL A 263 -4.81 26.76 -2.10
N ARG A 264 -4.80 26.52 -3.42
CA ARG A 264 -3.61 26.02 -4.12
C ARG A 264 -2.67 27.14 -4.54
N SER A 265 -1.39 26.93 -4.28
CA SER A 265 -0.33 27.84 -4.71
C SER A 265 -0.22 27.92 -6.24
N THR A 266 0.02 29.13 -6.72
CA THR A 266 0.38 29.39 -8.11
C THR A 266 1.83 28.98 -8.38
N CYS A 267 2.22 28.87 -9.66
CA CYS A 267 3.61 28.57 -10.01
C CYS A 267 4.59 29.57 -9.38
N MET A 268 4.23 30.86 -9.34
CA MET A 268 5.09 31.93 -8.82
C MET A 268 5.34 31.80 -7.32
N GLU A 269 4.42 31.15 -6.59
CA GLU A 269 4.55 30.88 -5.16
C GLU A 269 5.24 29.54 -4.88
N THR A 270 5.29 28.64 -5.86
CA THR A 270 5.88 27.30 -5.72
C THR A 270 7.32 27.23 -6.21
N LEU A 271 7.66 27.87 -7.33
CA LEU A 271 8.94 27.69 -8.02
C LEU A 271 9.71 29.00 -8.14
N GLU A 272 10.97 28.97 -7.74
CA GLU A 272 11.94 30.05 -7.90
C GLU A 272 13.28 29.51 -8.42
N ASP A 273 14.16 30.40 -8.87
CA ASP A 273 15.57 30.08 -9.14
C ASP A 273 15.78 28.86 -10.04
N CYS A 274 15.21 28.91 -11.25
CA CYS A 274 15.35 27.83 -12.24
C CYS A 274 16.59 28.00 -13.12
N TYR A 275 17.40 26.95 -13.19
CA TYR A 275 18.63 26.90 -14.00
C TYR A 275 18.68 25.63 -14.84
N TRP A 276 19.07 25.77 -16.10
CA TRP A 276 19.45 24.66 -16.96
C TRP A 276 20.92 24.81 -17.36
N ASN A 277 21.75 23.84 -16.98
CA ASN A 277 23.21 23.89 -17.15
C ASN A 277 23.79 25.23 -16.64
N ASP A 278 23.38 25.60 -15.42
CA ASP A 278 23.76 26.82 -14.72
C ASP A 278 23.37 28.14 -15.44
N LYS A 279 22.54 28.06 -16.50
CA LYS A 279 21.93 29.24 -17.13
C LYS A 279 20.54 29.48 -16.55
N PRO A 280 20.26 30.68 -16.00
CA PRO A 280 18.96 30.98 -15.45
C PRO A 280 17.90 31.04 -16.54
N PHE A 281 16.69 30.59 -16.22
CA PHE A 281 15.50 30.78 -17.04
C PHE A 281 14.28 31.09 -16.18
N ASP A 282 13.27 31.68 -16.79
CA ASP A 282 12.00 31.99 -16.12
C ASP A 282 11.23 30.70 -15.82
N CYS A 283 11.11 30.36 -14.54
CA CYS A 283 10.42 29.15 -14.09
C CYS A 283 9.03 29.03 -14.71
N CYS A 284 8.14 29.98 -14.44
CA CYS A 284 6.72 29.87 -14.76
C CYS A 284 6.39 30.17 -16.23
N ARG A 285 7.35 30.70 -16.99
CA ARG A 285 7.26 30.71 -18.46
C ARG A 285 7.38 29.30 -19.05
N TYR A 286 8.19 28.43 -18.47
CA TYR A 286 8.51 27.10 -19.02
C TYR A 286 7.88 25.93 -18.24
N PHE A 287 7.65 26.08 -16.95
CA PHE A 287 6.81 25.19 -16.15
C PHE A 287 5.34 25.56 -16.37
N GLN A 288 4.77 24.97 -17.40
CA GLN A 288 3.43 25.30 -17.87
C GLN A 288 2.37 24.45 -17.14
N PRO A 289 1.15 24.98 -16.96
CA PRO A 289 0.08 24.25 -16.27
C PRO A 289 -0.27 22.94 -16.99
N MET A 290 -0.68 21.94 -16.21
CA MET A 290 -1.10 20.62 -16.66
C MET A 290 -2.18 20.08 -15.71
N GLU A 291 -3.32 19.69 -16.27
CA GLU A 291 -4.46 19.17 -15.51
C GLU A 291 -4.32 17.66 -15.23
N THR A 292 -4.12 17.30 -13.96
CA THR A 292 -3.89 15.90 -13.55
C THR A 292 -5.05 15.34 -12.73
N GLU A 293 -4.93 14.11 -12.23
CA GLU A 293 -5.87 13.56 -11.22
C GLU A 293 -5.58 14.08 -9.82
N LEU A 294 -4.39 14.62 -9.59
CA LEU A 294 -3.94 15.20 -8.33
C LEU A 294 -4.28 16.69 -8.22
N GLY A 295 -4.88 17.26 -9.27
CA GLY A 295 -5.12 18.69 -9.43
C GLY A 295 -4.21 19.35 -10.46
N LEU A 296 -4.13 20.68 -10.37
CA LEU A 296 -3.28 21.50 -11.22
C LEU A 296 -1.81 21.26 -10.86
N CYS A 297 -1.01 20.90 -11.85
CA CYS A 297 0.44 20.76 -11.72
C CYS A 297 1.16 21.68 -12.72
N TYR A 298 2.45 21.91 -12.50
CA TYR A 298 3.29 22.65 -13.44
C TYR A 298 4.38 21.73 -13.98
N ALA A 299 4.47 21.63 -15.30
CA ALA A 299 5.39 20.72 -15.98
C ALA A 299 6.24 21.46 -17.01
N VAL A 300 7.53 21.16 -17.01
CA VAL A 300 8.46 21.64 -18.05
C VAL A 300 8.57 20.59 -19.14
N ASN A 301 8.55 21.02 -20.41
CA ASN A 301 8.68 20.17 -21.60
C ASN A 301 7.64 19.05 -21.77
N SER A 302 6.52 19.10 -21.05
CA SER A 302 5.42 18.15 -21.25
C SER A 302 4.61 18.45 -22.52
N LEU A 303 4.21 17.41 -23.24
CA LEU A 303 3.24 17.47 -24.34
C LEU A 303 1.79 17.61 -23.85
N GLN A 304 1.53 17.31 -22.56
CA GLN A 304 0.20 17.29 -21.95
C GLN A 304 -0.19 18.63 -21.29
N THR A 305 0.58 19.70 -21.51
CA THR A 305 0.26 21.01 -20.94
C THR A 305 -1.11 21.52 -21.40
N SER A 306 -1.82 22.17 -20.47
CA SER A 306 -3.08 22.88 -20.73
C SER A 306 -2.85 24.31 -21.22
N ALA A 307 -1.60 24.76 -21.39
CA ALA A 307 -1.29 26.10 -21.89
C ALA A 307 -1.80 26.32 -23.32
N LYS A 308 -2.44 27.47 -23.56
CA LYS A 308 -2.94 27.87 -24.89
C LYS A 308 -1.84 27.94 -25.94
N VAL A 309 -0.65 28.37 -25.51
CA VAL A 309 0.56 28.43 -26.34
C VAL A 309 1.65 27.63 -25.63
N PRO A 310 1.83 26.35 -25.99
CA PRO A 310 2.88 25.52 -25.41
C PRO A 310 4.28 26.05 -25.76
N ILE A 311 5.16 26.12 -24.77
CA ILE A 311 6.55 26.59 -24.92
C ILE A 311 7.46 25.49 -24.40
N LYS A 312 8.43 25.07 -25.22
CA LYS A 312 9.46 24.12 -24.81
C LYS A 312 10.76 24.85 -24.47
N LEU A 313 11.43 24.38 -23.42
CA LEU A 313 12.80 24.75 -23.07
C LEU A 313 13.76 23.74 -23.71
N ASN A 314 14.74 24.22 -24.47
CA ASN A 314 15.73 23.37 -25.14
C ASN A 314 16.71 22.73 -24.15
N MET A 315 16.27 21.63 -23.53
CA MET A 315 17.06 20.84 -22.57
C MET A 315 17.84 19.72 -23.28
N ILE A 316 18.86 20.10 -24.04
CA ILE A 316 19.68 19.12 -24.80
C ILE A 316 20.74 18.50 -23.88
N SER A 317 20.73 17.17 -23.78
CA SER A 317 21.73 16.37 -23.06
C SER A 317 22.13 15.18 -23.92
N ASN A 318 23.41 15.13 -24.34
CA ASN A 318 23.96 14.06 -25.18
C ASN A 318 25.46 13.85 -24.90
N LYS A 319 26.07 12.89 -25.60
CA LYS A 319 27.50 12.56 -25.44
C LYS A 319 28.44 13.77 -25.65
N HIS A 320 28.06 14.74 -26.48
CA HIS A 320 28.88 15.93 -26.76
C HIS A 320 28.69 17.04 -25.73
N THR A 321 27.45 17.28 -25.30
CA THR A 321 27.14 18.33 -24.30
C THR A 321 27.41 17.88 -22.87
N GLY A 322 27.51 16.57 -22.64
CA GLY A 322 27.56 15.99 -21.31
C GLY A 322 26.17 15.90 -20.66
N PRO A 323 26.10 15.40 -19.41
CA PRO A 323 24.86 15.28 -18.68
C PRO A 323 24.26 16.66 -18.40
N GLY A 324 23.02 16.86 -18.81
CA GLY A 324 22.25 18.05 -18.46
C GLY A 324 21.98 18.14 -16.95
N LYS A 325 21.90 19.37 -16.43
CA LYS A 325 21.60 19.67 -15.03
C LYS A 325 20.47 20.67 -14.96
N LEU A 326 19.32 20.21 -14.48
CA LEU A 326 18.21 21.07 -14.06
C LEU A 326 18.35 21.35 -12.56
N THR A 327 18.25 22.62 -12.17
CA THR A 327 18.18 23.06 -10.78
C THR A 327 16.97 23.96 -10.63
N ILE A 328 16.17 23.71 -9.62
CA ILE A 328 14.96 24.48 -9.30
C ILE A 328 14.92 24.63 -7.77
N THR A 329 14.47 25.79 -7.31
CA THR A 329 14.12 25.99 -5.90
C THR A 329 12.62 25.82 -5.76
N VAL A 330 12.20 24.97 -4.82
CA VAL A 330 10.80 24.75 -4.49
C VAL A 330 10.53 25.41 -3.14
N LEU A 331 9.58 26.34 -3.11
CA LEU A 331 9.27 27.17 -1.94
C LEU A 331 8.25 26.53 -1.00
N THR A 332 7.44 25.61 -1.53
CA THR A 332 6.38 24.89 -0.80
C THR A 332 6.71 23.40 -0.70
N GLU A 333 6.04 22.69 0.22
CA GLU A 333 6.04 21.23 0.17
C GLU A 333 5.40 20.76 -1.16
N ALA A 334 6.11 19.94 -1.93
CA ALA A 334 5.64 19.50 -3.23
C ALA A 334 6.12 18.09 -3.59
N TYR A 335 5.30 17.39 -4.37
CA TYR A 335 5.71 16.17 -5.05
C TYR A 335 6.28 16.53 -6.43
N VAL A 336 7.54 16.19 -6.64
CA VAL A 336 8.24 16.37 -7.93
C VAL A 336 8.28 15.04 -8.67
N TYR A 337 7.68 15.00 -9.85
CA TYR A 337 7.55 13.81 -10.69
C TYR A 337 8.58 13.82 -11.81
N THR A 338 9.27 12.70 -12.00
CA THR A 338 10.15 12.46 -13.16
C THR A 338 9.46 11.45 -14.10
N ILE A 339 8.82 11.96 -15.14
CA ILE A 339 7.99 11.18 -16.06
C ILE A 339 8.30 11.50 -17.53
N GLY A 340 7.82 10.67 -18.46
CA GLY A 340 7.95 10.88 -19.91
C GLY A 340 7.20 12.13 -20.40
N GLU A 341 7.52 12.63 -21.61
CA GLU A 341 6.95 13.88 -22.13
C GLU A 341 5.45 13.77 -22.45
N GLU A 342 4.97 12.58 -22.79
CA GLU A 342 3.57 12.23 -23.03
C GLU A 342 2.81 11.75 -21.79
N GLU A 343 3.50 11.55 -20.67
CA GLU A 343 2.91 11.04 -19.43
C GLU A 343 2.24 12.14 -18.60
N VAL A 344 1.32 11.71 -17.74
CA VAL A 344 0.64 12.57 -16.76
C VAL A 344 0.75 11.90 -15.38
N PRO A 345 1.09 12.65 -14.31
CA PRO A 345 1.07 12.14 -12.94
C PRO A 345 -0.32 11.69 -12.50
N ASN A 346 -0.37 10.63 -11.71
CA ASN A 346 -1.59 10.10 -11.11
C ASN A 346 -1.31 9.44 -9.73
N LEU A 347 -2.37 9.07 -9.01
CA LEU A 347 -2.30 8.50 -7.66
C LEU A 347 -1.49 7.19 -7.58
N ILE A 348 -1.38 6.46 -8.68
CA ILE A 348 -0.66 5.18 -8.76
C ILE A 348 0.77 5.32 -9.31
N THR A 349 1.29 6.54 -9.41
CA THR A 349 2.64 6.77 -9.92
C THR A 349 3.67 6.12 -8.99
N PRO A 350 4.61 5.28 -9.50
CA PRO A 350 5.60 4.61 -8.67
C PRO A 350 6.42 5.60 -7.85
N LYS A 351 6.65 5.27 -6.58
CA LYS A 351 7.46 6.13 -5.68
C LYS A 351 8.87 6.37 -6.20
N SER A 352 9.42 5.46 -7.01
CA SER A 352 10.70 5.65 -7.70
C SER A 352 10.74 6.86 -8.64
N ASP A 353 9.57 7.31 -9.11
CA ASP A 353 9.44 8.42 -10.05
C ASP A 353 9.11 9.73 -9.31
N VAL A 354 8.79 9.66 -8.02
CA VAL A 354 8.36 10.80 -7.19
C VAL A 354 9.47 11.20 -6.21
N LEU A 355 9.62 12.49 -5.97
CA LEU A 355 10.39 13.05 -4.86
C LEU A 355 9.45 13.91 -4.03
N LEU A 356 9.38 13.66 -2.72
CA LEU A 356 8.73 14.58 -1.79
C LEU A 356 9.76 15.64 -1.40
N VAL A 357 9.56 16.87 -1.85
CA VAL A 357 10.38 18.03 -1.49
C VAL A 357 9.69 18.76 -0.36
N ASP A 358 10.44 19.00 0.72
CA ASP A 358 9.97 19.66 1.93
C ASP A 358 10.93 20.79 2.30
N HIS A 359 10.51 21.66 3.21
CA HIS A 359 11.24 22.87 3.58
C HIS A 359 12.66 22.56 4.04
N TYR A 360 13.62 23.34 3.55
CA TYR A 360 15.06 23.25 3.88
C TYR A 360 15.75 21.94 3.46
N ILE A 361 15.10 21.07 2.67
CA ILE A 361 15.70 19.84 2.16
C ILE A 361 16.14 20.01 0.71
N ALA A 362 17.41 19.70 0.45
CA ALA A 362 17.96 19.65 -0.90
C ALA A 362 18.01 18.21 -1.41
N TYR A 363 17.37 17.95 -2.56
CA TYR A 363 17.41 16.67 -3.24
C TYR A 363 18.32 16.71 -4.47
N LYS A 364 19.02 15.59 -4.71
CA LYS A 364 19.78 15.38 -5.94
C LYS A 364 19.43 14.02 -6.54
N ARG A 365 18.75 14.02 -7.69
CA ARG A 365 18.43 12.80 -8.45
C ARG A 365 19.28 12.76 -9.72
N HIS A 366 19.88 11.60 -9.99
CA HIS A 366 20.54 11.31 -11.25
C HIS A 366 19.57 10.53 -12.14
N ILE A 367 19.32 11.03 -13.34
CA ILE A 367 18.40 10.41 -14.30
C ILE A 367 19.24 9.78 -15.41
N SER A 368 18.94 8.53 -15.74
CA SER A 368 19.52 7.82 -16.88
C SER A 368 18.41 7.46 -17.83
N ILE A 369 18.48 7.98 -19.05
CA ILE A 369 17.47 7.77 -20.09
C ILE A 369 17.98 6.65 -21.00
N LYS A 370 17.12 5.68 -21.27
CA LYS A 370 17.35 4.61 -22.24
C LYS A 370 16.22 4.66 -23.24
N ASP A 371 16.48 5.28 -24.38
CA ASP A 371 15.51 5.33 -25.47
C ASP A 371 15.33 3.94 -26.08
N ILE A 372 14.07 3.58 -26.32
CA ILE A 372 13.70 2.34 -26.98
C ILE A 372 13.16 2.71 -28.35
N GLU A 373 13.94 2.42 -29.39
CA GLU A 373 13.49 2.56 -30.76
C GLU A 373 12.82 1.26 -31.22
N ASN A 374 11.57 1.38 -31.68
CA ASN A 374 10.88 0.27 -32.29
C ASN A 374 11.33 0.11 -33.75
N ASP A 375 11.37 -1.13 -34.23
CA ASP A 375 11.58 -1.42 -35.64
C ASP A 375 10.51 -0.70 -36.50
N PRO A 376 10.87 -0.05 -37.62
CA PRO A 376 9.89 0.57 -38.52
C PRO A 376 8.74 -0.34 -38.96
N GLU A 377 9.00 -1.65 -39.07
CA GLU A 377 8.00 -2.67 -39.45
C GLU A 377 6.95 -2.89 -38.35
N ALA A 378 7.19 -2.47 -37.11
CA ALA A 378 6.23 -2.58 -36.02
C ALA A 378 4.91 -1.83 -36.31
N LYS A 379 4.95 -0.80 -37.16
CA LYS A 379 3.74 -0.09 -37.63
C LYS A 379 2.84 -0.93 -38.55
N GLN A 380 3.38 -1.98 -39.17
CA GLN A 380 2.61 -2.87 -40.04
C GLN A 380 1.71 -3.82 -39.24
N VAL A 381 2.00 -4.03 -37.95
CA VAL A 381 1.22 -4.87 -37.05
C VAL A 381 0.11 -4.07 -36.40
N SER A 382 -1.12 -4.60 -36.45
CA SER A 382 -2.28 -3.93 -35.84
C SER A 382 -2.12 -3.74 -34.33
N VAL A 383 -2.69 -2.65 -33.79
CA VAL A 383 -2.71 -2.36 -32.33
C VAL A 383 -3.18 -3.57 -31.51
N SER A 384 -4.21 -4.28 -31.99
CA SER A 384 -4.79 -5.45 -31.33
C SER A 384 -3.81 -6.61 -31.18
N GLN A 385 -2.86 -6.76 -32.12
CA GLN A 385 -1.85 -7.81 -32.10
C GLN A 385 -0.63 -7.39 -31.24
N ARG A 386 -0.12 -6.17 -31.40
CA ARG A 386 1.07 -5.69 -30.66
C ARG A 386 0.80 -5.19 -29.24
N LYS A 387 -0.47 -4.95 -28.89
CA LYS A 387 -0.92 -4.50 -27.55
C LYS A 387 -0.32 -3.17 -27.07
N CYS A 388 0.28 -2.39 -27.97
CA CYS A 388 0.77 -1.03 -27.73
C CYS A 388 0.25 -0.08 -28.81
N ARG A 389 0.37 1.24 -28.57
CA ARG A 389 -0.11 2.29 -29.48
C ARG A 389 1.04 3.25 -29.82
N PHE A 390 1.07 3.73 -31.05
CA PHE A 390 1.92 4.86 -31.45
C PHE A 390 1.23 6.20 -31.08
N PRO A 391 1.98 7.31 -31.04
CA PRO A 391 1.42 8.62 -30.69
C PRO A 391 0.24 9.07 -31.57
N ASP A 392 0.22 8.66 -32.84
CA ASP A 392 -0.85 8.94 -33.81
C ASP A 392 -2.10 8.06 -33.65
N GLU A 393 -2.04 7.02 -32.81
CA GLU A 393 -3.12 6.05 -32.59
C GLU A 393 -3.85 6.28 -31.26
N ASN A 394 -3.94 7.55 -30.87
CA ASN A 394 -4.62 7.96 -29.65
C ASN A 394 -6.13 7.65 -29.75
N ASN A 395 -6.64 6.97 -28.73
CA ASN A 395 -8.05 6.60 -28.58
C ASN A 395 -8.71 7.29 -27.37
N LEU A 396 -8.02 8.25 -26.76
CA LEU A 396 -8.48 8.97 -25.57
C LEU A 396 -9.14 10.30 -25.98
N ASN A 397 -10.28 10.60 -25.37
CA ASN A 397 -10.95 11.90 -25.54
C ASN A 397 -10.45 12.95 -24.53
N VAL A 398 -9.89 12.50 -23.42
CA VAL A 398 -9.51 13.35 -22.26
C VAL A 398 -8.08 13.89 -22.35
N HIS A 399 -7.20 13.18 -23.06
CA HIS A 399 -5.80 13.56 -23.22
C HIS A 399 -5.44 13.63 -24.71
N ARG A 400 -4.70 14.68 -25.08
CA ARG A 400 -4.30 14.91 -26.47
C ARG A 400 -3.31 13.87 -26.97
N PHE A 401 -2.45 13.40 -26.09
CA PHE A 401 -1.46 12.36 -26.39
C PHE A 401 -1.75 11.11 -25.57
N TYR A 402 -1.56 9.95 -26.19
CA TYR A 402 -1.69 8.68 -25.51
C TYR A 402 -0.45 8.41 -24.66
N SER A 403 -0.67 8.05 -23.40
CA SER A 403 0.33 7.34 -22.59
C SER A 403 -0.38 6.29 -21.74
N TYR A 404 0.38 5.27 -21.32
CA TYR A 404 -0.18 4.18 -20.49
C TYR A 404 -0.88 4.71 -19.23
N ARG A 405 -0.31 5.78 -18.65
CA ARG A 405 -0.79 6.45 -17.43
C ARG A 405 -2.04 7.31 -17.64
N CYS A 406 -2.36 7.70 -18.87
CA CYS A 406 -3.58 8.45 -19.19
C CYS A 406 -4.85 7.60 -19.14
N ASN A 407 -4.72 6.27 -19.07
CA ASN A 407 -5.88 5.37 -19.07
C ASN A 407 -6.76 5.51 -17.81
N SER A 408 -6.21 6.00 -16.69
CA SER A 408 -6.92 6.18 -15.43
C SER A 408 -8.08 7.20 -15.54
N LYS A 409 -7.90 8.34 -16.23
CA LYS A 409 -8.98 9.31 -16.50
C LYS A 409 -10.06 8.78 -17.46
N SER A 410 -9.74 7.87 -18.37
CA SER A 410 -10.76 7.22 -19.24
C SER A 410 -11.73 6.33 -18.44
N SER A 411 -11.29 5.77 -17.32
CA SER A 411 -12.15 5.00 -16.39
C SER A 411 -13.28 5.86 -15.81
N LEU A 412 -12.98 7.12 -15.46
CA LEU A 412 -13.93 8.11 -14.96
C LEU A 412 -15.02 8.45 -16.00
N PHE A 413 -14.66 8.56 -17.29
CA PHE A 413 -15.64 8.82 -18.34
C PHE A 413 -16.59 7.64 -18.57
N ARG A 414 -16.12 6.41 -18.31
CA ARG A 414 -16.94 5.20 -18.37
C ARG A 414 -18.00 5.16 -17.26
N MET A 415 -17.75 5.82 -16.13
CA MET A 415 -18.73 5.98 -15.04
C MET A 415 -19.83 7.00 -15.36
N ARG A 416 -19.58 8.01 -16.21
CA ARG A 416 -20.63 8.96 -16.65
C ARG A 416 -21.59 8.39 -17.70
N SER A 417 -21.27 7.23 -18.28
CA SER A 417 -22.08 6.57 -19.32
C SER A 417 -22.82 5.33 -18.81
N LEU A 418 -22.80 5.08 -17.50
CA LEU A 418 -23.64 4.13 -16.77
C LEU A 418 -24.58 4.94 -15.87
#